data_AF-A0A523TAS0-F1
#
_entry.id   AF-A0A523TAS0-F1
#
_cell.length_a   1.000
_cell.length_b   1.000
_cell.length_c   1.000
_cell.angle_alpha   90.00
_cell.angle_beta   90.00
_cell.angle_gamma   90.00
#
_symmetry.space_group_name_H-M   'P 1'
#
loop_
_entity.id
_entity.type
_entity.pdbx_description
1 polymer ?
#
loop_
_entity_poly.entity_id
_entity_poly.type
_entity_poly.pdbx_seq_one_letter_code
_entity_poly.pdbx_strand_id
1 'polypeptide(L)'
;MHNGTLTNYEQFVQDLESKGYEFRSRTEYNDKDSGEKVVDYCDSEIFSFLLEENLHKTDDIKEAIRVSCKDFQGQFAFVILHPYYPNQIFIANWMQPIHVGCAHNSSYFCSFEIGFKAVKTLLPCRFKPPQNVLITLERNNISVEQLLHHRSPTEFTPNSDEFTEIVLEALKNQQNDVAGIWIYIQNNSEKIGLTEDEFKDIATINGYTFSPIIYSNLRKLEKEKIIERKLEYVWEGGIKETPRYKFYIRK
;
A
#
# COMPACT_ATOMS: atom_id res chain seq x y z
N MET A 1 -7.87 7.76 -5.71
CA MET A 1 -7.79 6.33 -5.30
C MET A 1 -6.59 6.19 -4.38
N HIS A 2 -6.70 5.38 -3.34
CA HIS A 2 -5.65 5.16 -2.37
C HIS A 2 -5.45 3.67 -2.15
N ASN A 3 -4.20 3.23 -2.17
CA ASN A 3 -3.79 2.01 -1.51
C ASN A 3 -2.85 2.37 -0.38
N GLY A 4 -3.13 1.85 0.80
CA GLY A 4 -2.25 1.99 1.94
C GLY A 4 -2.95 2.39 3.21
N THR A 5 -2.18 2.93 4.15
CA THR A 5 -2.64 3.39 5.45
C THR A 5 -1.77 4.56 5.89
N LEU A 6 -2.42 5.69 6.19
CA LEU A 6 -1.80 6.79 6.92
C LEU A 6 -1.91 6.51 8.41
N THR A 7 -0.78 6.35 9.10
CA THR A 7 -0.76 5.93 10.51
C THR A 7 -0.80 7.09 11.51
N ASN A 8 -0.68 8.32 11.00
CA ASN A 8 -0.80 9.56 11.77
C ASN A 8 -1.89 10.46 11.17
N TYR A 9 -3.02 9.87 10.76
CA TYR A 9 -4.07 10.61 10.06
C TYR A 9 -4.80 11.60 10.99
N GLU A 10 -4.83 11.32 12.29
CA GLU A 10 -5.60 12.06 13.30
C GLU A 10 -5.16 13.53 13.39
N GLN A 11 -3.86 13.81 13.31
CA GLN A 11 -3.36 15.19 13.33
C GLN A 11 -3.85 16.01 12.13
N PHE A 12 -4.00 15.38 10.96
CA PHE A 12 -4.47 16.06 9.76
C PHE A 12 -5.97 16.30 9.81
N VAL A 13 -6.73 15.32 10.34
CA VAL A 13 -8.17 15.49 10.59
C VAL A 13 -8.41 16.64 11.55
N GLN A 14 -7.69 16.69 12.68
CA GLN A 14 -7.84 17.76 13.66
C GLN A 14 -7.54 19.15 13.06
N ASP A 15 -6.45 19.28 12.29
CA ASP A 15 -6.11 20.53 11.60
C ASP A 15 -7.20 20.93 10.60
N LEU A 16 -7.67 20.00 9.77
CA LEU A 16 -8.70 20.26 8.77
C LEU A 16 -10.07 20.61 9.39
N GLU A 17 -10.51 19.88 10.41
CA GLU A 17 -11.74 20.19 11.15
C GLU A 17 -11.64 21.58 11.81
N SER A 18 -10.46 21.95 12.36
CA SER A 18 -10.24 23.29 12.94
C SER A 18 -10.36 24.42 11.92
N LYS A 19 -10.14 24.12 10.63
CA LYS A 19 -10.30 25.03 9.49
C LYS A 19 -11.72 25.00 8.89
N GLY A 20 -12.62 24.16 9.41
CA GLY A 20 -14.01 24.07 8.99
C GLY A 20 -14.29 23.05 7.89
N TYR A 21 -13.38 22.11 7.63
CA TYR A 21 -13.66 20.98 6.73
C TYR A 21 -14.60 19.97 7.38
N GLU A 22 -15.54 19.44 6.59
CA GLU A 22 -16.46 18.39 7.00
C GLU A 22 -16.18 17.10 6.23
N PHE A 23 -15.89 16.02 6.95
CA PHE A 23 -15.59 14.71 6.36
C PHE A 23 -16.85 13.88 6.12
N ARG A 24 -17.08 13.47 4.88
CA ARG A 24 -18.20 12.59 4.53
C ARG A 24 -17.93 11.13 4.88
N SER A 25 -16.66 10.74 4.89
CA SER A 25 -16.24 9.38 5.25
C SER A 25 -16.25 9.11 6.76
N ARG A 26 -16.43 10.15 7.58
CA ARG A 26 -16.43 10.03 9.05
C ARG A 26 -17.44 8.97 9.49
N THR A 27 -16.94 7.89 10.07
CA THR A 27 -17.75 6.76 10.52
C THR A 27 -17.49 6.51 11.99
N GLU A 28 -18.55 6.26 12.76
CA GLU A 28 -18.45 5.90 14.18
C GLU A 28 -18.94 4.47 14.37
N TYR A 29 -18.17 3.64 15.07
CA TYR A 29 -18.55 2.27 15.43
C TYR A 29 -17.92 1.87 16.77
N ASN A 30 -18.40 0.79 17.36
CA ASN A 30 -17.74 0.20 18.53
C ASN A 30 -16.79 -0.89 18.05
N ASP A 31 -15.54 -0.84 18.49
CA ASP A 31 -14.58 -1.90 18.28
C ASP A 31 -15.15 -3.22 18.84
N LYS A 32 -14.97 -4.30 18.09
CA LYS A 32 -15.61 -5.59 18.44
C LYS A 32 -14.92 -6.29 19.60
N ASP A 33 -13.64 -6.01 19.82
CA ASP A 33 -12.81 -6.70 20.81
C ASP A 33 -12.77 -5.90 22.11
N SER A 34 -12.58 -4.57 22.04
CA SER A 34 -12.52 -3.70 23.21
C SER A 34 -13.88 -3.11 23.61
N GLY A 35 -14.84 -3.04 22.68
CA GLY A 35 -16.12 -2.34 22.87
C GLY A 35 -15.99 -0.81 22.87
N GLU A 36 -14.79 -0.27 22.65
CA GLU A 36 -14.53 1.17 22.64
C GLU A 36 -15.10 1.83 21.40
N LYS A 37 -15.55 3.08 21.54
CA LYS A 37 -16.04 3.86 20.41
C LYS A 37 -14.86 4.32 19.55
N VAL A 38 -14.84 3.91 18.30
CA VAL A 38 -13.87 4.30 17.28
C VAL A 38 -14.52 5.31 16.33
N VAL A 39 -13.77 6.36 15.98
CA VAL A 39 -14.12 7.31 14.92
C VAL A 39 -13.07 7.14 13.82
N ASP A 40 -13.52 6.80 12.62
CA ASP A 40 -12.65 6.46 11.49
C ASP A 40 -12.93 7.38 10.30
N TYR A 41 -11.88 7.61 9.49
CA TYR A 41 -11.87 8.54 8.37
C TYR A 41 -11.18 7.89 7.17
N CYS A 42 -11.61 8.22 5.95
CA CYS A 42 -10.94 7.72 4.76
C CYS A 42 -9.69 8.56 4.44
N ASP A 43 -8.52 7.93 4.46
CA ASP A 43 -7.23 8.54 4.06
C ASP A 43 -7.28 9.27 2.70
N SER A 44 -8.08 8.77 1.75
CA SER A 44 -8.25 9.43 0.44
C SER A 44 -8.92 10.80 0.55
N GLU A 45 -9.88 10.96 1.46
CA GLU A 45 -10.58 12.22 1.68
C GLU A 45 -9.66 13.22 2.39
N ILE A 46 -8.91 12.76 3.40
CA ILE A 46 -7.88 13.55 4.08
C ILE A 46 -6.87 14.10 3.07
N PHE A 47 -6.30 13.23 2.22
CA PHE A 47 -5.37 13.67 1.18
C PHE A 47 -6.01 14.66 0.19
N SER A 48 -7.29 14.49 -0.15
CA SER A 48 -7.98 15.38 -1.09
C SER A 48 -8.10 16.81 -0.54
N PHE A 49 -8.48 16.96 0.73
CA PHE A 49 -8.55 18.28 1.38
C PHE A 49 -7.16 18.92 1.55
N LEU A 50 -6.16 18.14 1.95
CA LEU A 50 -4.78 18.65 2.05
C LEU A 50 -4.23 19.11 0.69
N LEU A 51 -4.54 18.36 -0.38
CA LEU A 51 -4.14 18.73 -1.73
C LEU A 51 -4.81 20.02 -2.18
N GLU A 52 -6.10 20.19 -1.93
CA GLU A 52 -6.84 21.43 -2.20
C GLU A 52 -6.23 22.64 -1.46
N GLU A 53 -5.98 22.50 -0.16
CA GLU A 53 -5.33 23.53 0.66
C GLU A 53 -3.97 23.96 0.13
N ASN A 54 -3.20 23.02 -0.42
CA ASN A 54 -1.88 23.30 -0.96
C ASN A 54 -1.95 23.86 -2.39
N LEU A 55 -2.95 23.48 -3.18
CA LEU A 55 -3.21 24.08 -4.50
C LEU A 55 -3.65 25.55 -4.39
N HIS A 56 -4.26 25.97 -3.27
CA HIS A 56 -4.51 27.39 -3.01
C HIS A 56 -3.24 28.22 -2.78
N LYS A 57 -2.09 27.55 -2.52
CA LYS A 57 -0.81 28.19 -2.20
C LYS A 57 0.20 28.12 -3.36
N THR A 58 -0.03 27.26 -4.35
CA THR A 58 0.85 27.08 -5.52
C THR A 58 0.08 26.61 -6.74
N ASP A 59 0.47 27.09 -7.92
CA ASP A 59 -0.06 26.62 -9.21
C ASP A 59 0.61 25.31 -9.70
N ASP A 60 1.64 24.83 -8.99
CA ASP A 60 2.30 23.56 -9.31
C ASP A 60 1.67 22.41 -8.51
N ILE A 61 0.84 21.61 -9.21
CA ILE A 61 0.22 20.41 -8.63
C ILE A 61 1.23 19.40 -8.07
N LYS A 62 2.41 19.26 -8.69
CA LYS A 62 3.43 18.33 -8.19
C LYS A 62 3.98 18.81 -6.86
N GLU A 63 4.19 20.12 -6.71
CA GLU A 63 4.60 20.70 -5.44
C GLU A 63 3.51 20.58 -4.38
N ALA A 64 2.25 20.86 -4.73
CA ALA A 64 1.13 20.69 -3.81
C ALA A 64 1.02 19.23 -3.31
N ILE A 65 1.25 18.24 -4.19
CA ILE A 65 1.30 16.82 -3.83
C ILE A 65 2.44 16.54 -2.86
N ARG A 66 3.66 17.03 -3.12
CA ARG A 66 4.82 16.82 -2.24
C ARG A 66 4.59 17.40 -0.86
N VAL A 67 4.08 18.63 -0.79
CA VAL A 67 3.75 19.30 0.48
C VAL A 67 2.69 18.53 1.24
N SER A 68 1.63 18.07 0.56
CA SER A 68 0.55 17.30 1.19
C SER A 68 1.05 15.99 1.82
N CYS A 69 2.00 15.31 1.16
CA CYS A 69 2.54 14.04 1.61
C CYS A 69 3.71 14.16 2.60
N LYS A 70 4.19 15.39 2.88
CA LYS A 70 5.47 15.62 3.56
C LYS A 70 5.57 14.96 4.92
N ASP A 71 4.49 15.04 5.69
CA ASP A 71 4.43 14.64 7.09
C ASP A 71 3.65 13.32 7.30
N PHE A 72 3.26 12.64 6.21
CA PHE A 72 2.53 11.37 6.28
C PHE A 72 3.41 10.23 6.80
N GLN A 73 2.93 9.50 7.78
CA GLN A 73 3.52 8.24 8.26
C GLN A 73 2.75 7.05 7.70
N GLY A 74 3.38 5.87 7.76
CA GLY A 74 2.85 4.66 7.17
C GLY A 74 3.23 4.54 5.70
N GLN A 75 2.35 3.95 4.92
CA GLN A 75 2.57 3.65 3.50
C GLN A 75 1.36 4.08 2.68
N PHE A 76 1.60 4.57 1.47
CA PHE A 76 0.51 5.06 0.64
C PHE A 76 0.87 5.10 -0.84
N ALA A 77 -0.14 4.92 -1.67
CA ALA A 77 -0.15 5.24 -3.07
C ALA A 77 -1.43 6.01 -3.38
N PHE A 78 -1.32 7.32 -3.61
CA PHE A 78 -2.43 8.16 -4.06
C PHE A 78 -2.39 8.32 -5.56
N VAL A 79 -3.44 7.87 -6.25
CA VAL A 79 -3.67 8.13 -7.68
C VAL A 79 -4.65 9.28 -7.82
N ILE A 80 -4.21 10.28 -8.57
CA ILE A 80 -4.78 11.63 -8.60
C ILE A 80 -5.15 11.97 -10.04
N LEU A 81 -6.40 12.35 -10.21
CA LEU A 81 -6.94 12.91 -11.45
C LEU A 81 -7.42 14.31 -11.12
N HIS A 82 -6.99 15.29 -11.91
CA HIS A 82 -7.30 16.69 -11.63
C HIS A 82 -7.92 17.36 -12.87
N PRO A 83 -9.04 18.10 -12.75
CA PRO A 83 -9.73 18.70 -13.89
C PRO A 83 -8.88 19.65 -14.73
N TYR A 84 -7.95 20.38 -14.11
CA TYR A 84 -7.01 21.26 -14.83
C TYR A 84 -5.86 20.52 -15.52
N TYR A 85 -5.70 19.22 -15.27
CA TYR A 85 -4.70 18.36 -15.89
C TYR A 85 -5.35 17.12 -16.53
N PRO A 86 -6.30 17.28 -17.48
CA PRO A 86 -7.18 16.21 -17.94
C PRO A 86 -6.47 15.10 -18.73
N ASN A 87 -5.23 15.34 -19.17
CA ASN A 87 -4.41 14.37 -19.92
C ASN A 87 -3.33 13.72 -19.07
N GLN A 88 -3.33 13.97 -17.75
CA GLN A 88 -2.30 13.51 -16.83
C GLN A 88 -2.93 12.73 -15.66
N ILE A 89 -2.23 11.72 -15.21
CA ILE A 89 -2.49 11.03 -13.94
C ILE A 89 -1.25 11.18 -13.08
N PHE A 90 -1.42 11.69 -11.86
CA PHE A 90 -0.33 11.77 -10.91
C PHE A 90 -0.44 10.64 -9.90
N ILE A 91 0.68 10.04 -9.52
CA ILE A 91 0.73 9.00 -8.51
C ILE A 91 1.81 9.35 -7.48
N ALA A 92 1.39 9.70 -6.27
CA ALA A 92 2.29 9.84 -5.13
C ALA A 92 2.44 8.49 -4.45
N ASN A 93 3.62 7.88 -4.54
CA ASN A 93 3.88 6.53 -4.05
C ASN A 93 4.99 6.51 -2.98
N TRP A 94 4.61 6.20 -1.75
CA TRP A 94 5.49 5.93 -0.63
C TRP A 94 5.30 4.49 -0.17
N MET A 95 6.32 3.66 -0.39
CA MET A 95 6.41 2.28 0.13
C MET A 95 5.33 1.30 -0.36
N GLN A 96 4.56 1.63 -1.41
CA GLN A 96 3.57 0.74 -1.99
C GLN A 96 4.02 0.08 -3.31
N PRO A 97 3.62 -1.18 -3.56
CA PRO A 97 3.86 -1.82 -4.83
C PRO A 97 3.00 -1.16 -5.91
N ILE A 98 3.67 -0.57 -6.90
CA ILE A 98 3.04 -0.09 -8.13
C ILE A 98 3.81 -0.61 -9.33
N HIS A 99 3.07 -1.00 -10.36
CA HIS A 99 3.58 -1.32 -11.68
C HIS A 99 3.01 -0.33 -12.67
N VAL A 100 3.84 0.15 -13.58
CA VAL A 100 3.44 1.05 -14.65
C VAL A 100 3.76 0.42 -16.00
N GLY A 101 2.95 0.75 -17.00
CA GLY A 101 3.10 0.26 -18.36
C GLY A 101 2.76 1.35 -19.37
N CYS A 102 3.54 1.42 -20.44
CA CYS A 102 3.32 2.35 -21.55
C CYS A 102 3.06 1.55 -22.83
N ALA A 103 2.09 1.99 -23.61
CA ALA A 103 1.76 1.49 -24.92
C ALA A 103 1.48 2.65 -25.88
N HIS A 104 1.20 2.33 -27.15
CA HIS A 104 0.83 3.36 -28.12
C HIS A 104 -0.46 4.08 -27.67
N ASN A 105 -0.36 5.40 -27.57
CA ASN A 105 -1.38 6.34 -27.14
C ASN A 105 -2.01 6.05 -25.77
N SER A 106 -1.32 5.33 -24.89
CA SER A 106 -1.88 4.90 -23.60
C SER A 106 -0.81 4.62 -22.55
N SER A 107 -1.16 4.87 -21.30
CA SER A 107 -0.36 4.52 -20.12
C SER A 107 -1.27 3.86 -19.09
N TYR A 108 -0.70 2.95 -18.32
CA TYR A 108 -1.41 2.07 -17.40
C TYR A 108 -0.65 1.99 -16.08
N PHE A 109 -1.39 1.80 -14.99
CA PHE A 109 -0.83 1.43 -13.70
C PHE A 109 -1.64 0.30 -13.08
N CYS A 110 -1.02 -0.45 -12.18
CA CYS A 110 -1.70 -1.41 -11.32
C CYS A 110 -0.89 -1.60 -10.03
N SER A 111 -1.55 -1.93 -8.93
CA SER A 111 -0.90 -2.26 -7.65
C SER A 111 -0.16 -3.61 -7.67
N PHE A 112 -0.43 -4.46 -8.68
CA PHE A 112 0.22 -5.75 -8.82
C PHE A 112 0.36 -6.14 -10.30
N GLU A 113 1.50 -6.76 -10.67
CA GLU A 113 1.80 -7.10 -12.08
C GLU A 113 0.69 -7.93 -12.75
N ILE A 114 -0.03 -8.77 -11.98
CA ILE A 114 -1.10 -9.62 -12.52
C ILE A 114 -2.23 -8.81 -13.18
N GLY A 115 -2.45 -7.56 -12.76
CA GLY A 115 -3.46 -6.70 -13.37
C GLY A 115 -3.18 -6.38 -14.84
N PHE A 116 -1.92 -6.49 -15.28
CA PHE A 116 -1.56 -6.34 -16.68
C PHE A 116 -1.75 -7.62 -17.51
N LYS A 117 -2.16 -8.75 -16.93
CA LYS A 117 -2.26 -10.05 -17.65
C LYS A 117 -3.05 -9.95 -18.95
N ALA A 118 -4.20 -9.24 -18.95
CA ALA A 118 -5.07 -9.11 -20.11
C ALA A 118 -4.50 -8.21 -21.22
N VAL A 119 -3.60 -7.29 -20.88
CA VAL A 119 -3.02 -6.30 -21.79
C VAL A 119 -1.51 -6.46 -21.97
N LYS A 120 -0.94 -7.56 -21.47
CA LYS A 120 0.52 -7.76 -21.36
C LYS A 120 1.23 -7.66 -22.71
N THR A 121 0.60 -8.16 -23.77
CA THR A 121 1.13 -8.11 -25.15
C THR A 121 1.09 -6.72 -25.77
N LEU A 122 0.27 -5.83 -25.22
CA LEU A 122 0.11 -4.45 -25.69
C LEU A 122 1.09 -3.49 -25.02
N LEU A 123 1.76 -3.91 -23.94
CA LEU A 123 2.67 -3.08 -23.14
C LEU A 123 4.13 -3.37 -23.50
N PRO A 124 4.70 -2.70 -24.53
CA PRO A 124 6.11 -2.86 -24.90
C PRO A 124 7.06 -2.47 -23.76
N CYS A 125 6.67 -1.48 -22.95
CA CYS A 125 7.41 -1.06 -21.77
C CYS A 125 6.54 -1.25 -20.52
N ARG A 126 7.05 -1.99 -19.53
CA ARG A 126 6.45 -2.11 -18.21
C ARG A 126 7.54 -2.30 -17.17
N PHE A 127 7.38 -1.69 -16.01
CA PHE A 127 8.34 -1.81 -14.93
C PHE A 127 7.68 -1.51 -13.58
N LYS A 128 8.38 -1.87 -12.50
CA LYS A 128 8.07 -1.46 -11.15
C LYS A 128 8.95 -0.25 -10.83
N PRO A 129 8.38 0.97 -10.62
CA PRO A 129 9.16 2.11 -10.18
C PRO A 129 9.82 1.86 -8.81
N PRO A 130 10.88 2.59 -8.45
CA PRO A 130 11.44 2.53 -7.11
C PRO A 130 10.45 3.09 -6.07
N GLN A 131 10.77 2.94 -4.79
CA GLN A 131 10.01 3.55 -3.70
C GLN A 131 10.28 5.06 -3.61
N ASN A 132 9.40 5.81 -2.95
CA ASN A 132 9.47 7.27 -2.79
C ASN A 132 9.46 8.03 -4.13
N VAL A 133 8.40 7.82 -4.92
CA VAL A 133 8.29 8.38 -6.26
C VAL A 133 6.98 9.13 -6.49
N LEU A 134 7.08 10.22 -7.24
CA LEU A 134 5.98 10.91 -7.88
C LEU A 134 5.99 10.54 -9.36
N ILE A 135 4.95 9.85 -9.81
CA ILE A 135 4.84 9.38 -11.19
C ILE A 135 3.83 10.28 -11.91
N THR A 136 4.17 10.74 -13.12
CA THR A 136 3.19 11.36 -14.03
C THR A 136 2.98 10.43 -15.22
N LEU A 137 1.74 10.01 -15.43
CA LEU A 137 1.34 9.24 -16.61
C LEU A 137 0.66 10.17 -17.61
N GLU A 138 1.16 10.15 -18.83
CA GLU A 138 0.54 10.80 -19.98
C GLU A 138 0.41 9.77 -21.11
N ARG A 139 -0.23 10.16 -22.22
CA ARG A 139 -0.28 9.30 -23.40
C ARG A 139 1.14 9.10 -23.93
N ASN A 140 1.58 7.84 -24.03
CA ASN A 140 2.92 7.43 -24.48
C ASN A 140 4.09 7.81 -23.54
N ASN A 141 3.84 8.41 -22.39
CA ASN A 141 4.91 8.92 -21.54
C ASN A 141 4.67 8.60 -20.07
N ILE A 142 5.75 8.25 -19.39
CA ILE A 142 5.79 7.99 -17.95
C ILE A 142 6.99 8.75 -17.42
N SER A 143 6.77 9.79 -16.62
CA SER A 143 7.83 10.43 -15.85
C SER A 143 7.84 9.89 -14.43
N VAL A 144 9.04 9.72 -13.88
CA VAL A 144 9.24 9.30 -12.49
C VAL A 144 10.20 10.28 -11.85
N GLU A 145 9.72 10.96 -10.81
CA GLU A 145 10.47 11.92 -10.01
C GLU A 145 10.49 11.43 -8.56
N GLN A 146 11.40 11.95 -7.74
CA GLN A 146 11.35 11.70 -6.29
C GLN A 146 10.14 12.43 -5.68
N LEU A 147 9.42 11.74 -4.80
CA LEU A 147 8.28 12.34 -4.08
C LEU A 147 8.77 13.20 -2.91
N LEU A 148 9.48 12.60 -1.96
CA LEU A 148 9.92 13.27 -0.73
C LEU A 148 11.44 13.37 -0.72
N HIS A 149 11.96 14.59 -0.82
CA HIS A 149 13.41 14.84 -0.83
C HIS A 149 14.05 14.78 0.56
N HIS A 150 13.27 14.96 1.62
CA HIS A 150 13.75 15.01 3.00
C HIS A 150 13.83 13.64 3.68
N ARG A 151 13.32 12.57 3.05
CA ARG A 151 13.38 11.22 3.62
C ARG A 151 13.56 10.14 2.57
N SER A 152 14.18 9.03 2.98
CA SER A 152 14.44 7.87 2.14
C SER A 152 13.62 6.66 2.62
N PRO A 153 13.21 5.77 1.70
CA PRO A 153 12.62 4.48 2.05
C PRO A 153 13.49 3.71 3.06
N THR A 154 12.86 3.10 4.07
CA THR A 154 13.56 2.14 4.93
C THR A 154 13.91 0.90 4.13
N GLU A 155 15.18 0.52 4.15
CA GLU A 155 15.65 -0.74 3.59
C GLU A 155 15.76 -1.76 4.71
N PHE A 156 15.04 -2.87 4.56
CA PHE A 156 15.14 -4.03 5.42
C PHE A 156 15.13 -5.28 4.56
N THR A 157 16.08 -6.18 4.80
CA THR A 157 16.15 -7.48 4.14
C THR A 157 16.38 -8.53 5.23
N PRO A 158 15.37 -9.32 5.59
CA PRO A 158 15.54 -10.39 6.55
C PRO A 158 16.43 -11.49 5.96
N ASN A 159 17.04 -12.30 6.83
CA ASN A 159 17.69 -13.54 6.40
C ASN A 159 16.66 -14.42 5.68
N SER A 160 16.99 -14.89 4.47
CA SER A 160 16.06 -15.64 3.63
C SER A 160 15.59 -16.95 4.25
N ASP A 161 16.46 -17.64 4.99
CA ASP A 161 16.13 -18.95 5.56
C ASP A 161 15.25 -18.79 6.79
N GLU A 162 15.64 -17.90 7.72
CA GLU A 162 14.84 -17.53 8.90
C GLU A 162 13.45 -17.00 8.50
N PHE A 163 13.37 -16.17 7.44
CA PHE A 163 12.10 -15.68 6.94
C PHE A 163 11.24 -16.77 6.27
N THR A 164 11.88 -17.76 5.62
CA THR A 164 11.14 -18.92 5.07
C THR A 164 10.54 -19.75 6.23
N GLU A 165 11.31 -19.95 7.29
CA GLU A 165 10.90 -20.72 8.47
C GLU A 165 9.70 -20.08 9.18
N ILE A 166 9.74 -18.78 9.46
CA ILE A 166 8.63 -18.08 10.12
C ILE A 166 7.34 -18.09 9.27
N VAL A 167 7.46 -18.01 7.93
CA VAL A 167 6.31 -18.16 7.03
C VAL A 167 5.71 -19.56 7.12
N LEU A 168 6.54 -20.60 7.14
CA LEU A 168 6.06 -21.98 7.31
C LEU A 168 5.43 -22.20 8.69
N GLU A 169 6.00 -21.63 9.75
CA GLU A 169 5.39 -21.65 11.09
C GLU A 169 4.02 -20.97 11.12
N ALA A 170 3.88 -19.81 10.48
CA ALA A 170 2.60 -19.12 10.37
C ALA A 170 1.54 -20.03 9.72
N LEU A 171 1.88 -20.70 8.62
CA LEU A 171 1.00 -21.67 7.96
C LEU A 171 0.66 -22.88 8.86
N LYS A 172 1.63 -23.39 9.65
CA LYS A 172 1.35 -24.45 10.65
C LYS A 172 0.36 -23.99 11.71
N ASN A 173 0.40 -22.71 12.07
CA ASN A 173 -0.52 -22.04 12.99
C ASN A 173 -1.81 -21.54 12.32
N GLN A 174 -2.16 -22.08 11.15
CA GLN A 174 -3.38 -21.80 10.39
C GLN A 174 -3.51 -20.34 9.91
N GLN A 175 -2.41 -19.60 9.87
CA GLN A 175 -2.34 -18.28 9.26
C GLN A 175 -2.18 -18.46 7.75
N ASN A 176 -3.30 -18.74 7.07
CA ASN A 176 -3.29 -19.27 5.71
C ASN A 176 -3.40 -18.19 4.62
N ASP A 177 -3.35 -16.91 4.96
CA ASP A 177 -3.30 -15.80 4.01
C ASP A 177 -2.22 -14.78 4.39
N VAL A 178 -1.96 -13.81 3.51
CA VAL A 178 -0.87 -12.85 3.71
C VAL A 178 -1.09 -11.96 4.93
N ALA A 179 -2.34 -11.64 5.27
CA ALA A 179 -2.64 -10.81 6.44
C ALA A 179 -2.41 -11.58 7.74
N GLY A 180 -2.85 -12.84 7.82
CA GLY A 180 -2.55 -13.70 8.95
C GLY A 180 -1.04 -13.95 9.12
N ILE A 181 -0.33 -14.22 8.02
CA ILE A 181 1.13 -14.40 8.06
C ILE A 181 1.82 -13.11 8.53
N TRP A 182 1.36 -11.96 8.04
CA TRP A 182 1.86 -10.66 8.50
C TRP A 182 1.72 -10.49 10.02
N ILE A 183 0.51 -10.72 10.55
CA ILE A 183 0.24 -10.60 11.99
C ILE A 183 1.11 -11.58 12.79
N TYR A 184 1.29 -12.80 12.29
CA TYR A 184 2.17 -13.78 12.92
C TYR A 184 3.62 -13.28 12.97
N ILE A 185 4.14 -12.73 11.88
CA ILE A 185 5.51 -12.17 11.83
C ILE A 185 5.64 -11.00 12.80
N GLN A 186 4.65 -10.11 12.86
CA GLN A 186 4.66 -8.97 13.79
C GLN A 186 4.78 -9.45 15.26
N ASN A 187 4.01 -10.48 15.63
CA ASN A 187 4.02 -11.04 16.98
C ASN A 187 5.25 -11.92 17.28
N ASN A 188 6.12 -12.16 16.30
CA ASN A 188 7.33 -12.98 16.41
C ASN A 188 8.50 -12.29 15.69
N SER A 189 8.57 -10.96 15.78
CA SER A 189 9.52 -10.12 15.03
C SER A 189 10.98 -10.40 15.41
N GLU A 190 11.23 -10.91 16.60
CA GLU A 190 12.56 -11.31 17.07
C GLU A 190 13.18 -12.42 16.22
N LYS A 191 12.34 -13.29 15.62
CA LYS A 191 12.79 -14.37 14.74
C LYS A 191 13.31 -13.89 13.39
N ILE A 192 13.03 -12.64 13.04
CA ILE A 192 13.57 -11.98 11.84
C ILE A 192 14.60 -10.90 12.20
N GLY A 193 15.10 -10.91 13.45
CA GLY A 193 16.15 -10.02 13.92
C GLY A 193 15.68 -8.60 14.24
N LEU A 194 14.40 -8.42 14.56
CA LEU A 194 13.84 -7.13 14.96
C LEU A 194 13.26 -7.21 16.37
N THR A 195 13.51 -6.19 17.18
CA THR A 195 12.71 -5.95 18.38
C THR A 195 11.29 -5.49 18.00
N GLU A 196 10.35 -5.58 18.95
CA GLU A 196 8.98 -5.11 18.74
C GLU A 196 8.94 -3.60 18.38
N ASP A 197 9.76 -2.80 19.05
CA ASP A 197 9.88 -1.36 18.78
C ASP A 197 10.47 -1.10 17.39
N GLU A 198 11.54 -1.80 17.01
CA GLU A 198 12.12 -1.67 15.66
C GLU A 198 11.12 -2.10 14.57
N PHE A 199 10.37 -3.18 14.80
CA PHE A 199 9.34 -3.63 13.87
C PHE A 199 8.26 -2.55 13.69
N LYS A 200 7.79 -1.97 14.80
CA LYS A 200 6.80 -0.89 14.79
C LYS A 200 7.32 0.35 14.06
N ASP A 201 8.56 0.75 14.32
CA ASP A 201 9.19 1.90 13.66
C ASP A 201 9.31 1.69 12.15
N ILE A 202 9.76 0.53 11.69
CA ILE A 202 9.88 0.28 10.26
C ILE A 202 8.51 0.12 9.58
N ALA A 203 7.57 -0.59 10.19
CA ALA A 203 6.31 -0.95 9.53
C ALA A 203 5.25 0.15 9.65
N THR A 204 5.04 0.68 10.87
CA THR A 204 3.97 1.64 11.15
C THR A 204 4.40 3.06 10.83
N ILE A 205 5.60 3.48 11.24
CA ILE A 205 6.05 4.86 11.02
C ILE A 205 6.60 5.03 9.61
N ASN A 206 7.54 4.16 9.22
CA ASN A 206 8.19 4.27 7.91
C ASN A 206 7.43 3.60 6.75
N GLY A 207 6.42 2.77 7.05
CA GLY A 207 5.57 2.14 6.05
C GLY A 207 6.18 0.91 5.37
N TYR A 208 7.21 0.30 5.95
CA TYR A 208 7.79 -0.92 5.40
C TYR A 208 6.76 -2.03 5.34
N THR A 209 6.57 -2.61 4.16
CA THR A 209 5.70 -3.77 3.95
C THR A 209 6.50 -5.03 3.66
N PHE A 210 6.38 -6.01 4.54
CA PHE A 210 6.75 -7.41 4.35
C PHE A 210 5.92 -8.17 3.31
N SER A 211 4.74 -7.68 2.90
CA SER A 211 3.85 -8.39 1.97
C SER A 211 4.55 -8.89 0.69
N PRO A 212 5.41 -8.10 0.01
CA PRO A 212 6.18 -8.57 -1.14
C PRO A 212 7.11 -9.75 -0.82
N ILE A 213 7.77 -9.75 0.35
CA ILE A 213 8.68 -10.81 0.78
C ILE A 213 7.89 -12.07 1.17
N ILE A 214 6.75 -11.90 1.84
CA ILE A 214 5.80 -12.99 2.12
C ILE A 214 5.35 -13.64 0.81
N TYR A 215 4.89 -12.86 -0.18
CA TYR A 215 4.48 -13.38 -1.47
C TYR A 215 5.60 -14.11 -2.21
N SER A 216 6.83 -13.57 -2.17
CA SER A 216 7.99 -14.21 -2.79
C SER A 216 8.25 -15.59 -2.19
N ASN A 217 8.22 -15.69 -0.85
CA ASN A 217 8.40 -16.95 -0.13
C ASN A 217 7.27 -17.95 -0.41
N LEU A 218 6.02 -17.52 -0.39
CA LEU A 218 4.88 -18.38 -0.72
C LEU A 218 4.99 -18.94 -2.15
N ARG A 219 5.42 -18.12 -3.12
CA ARG A 219 5.66 -18.60 -4.50
C ARG A 219 6.81 -19.59 -4.60
N LYS A 220 7.90 -19.35 -3.87
CA LYS A 220 9.03 -20.29 -3.79
C LYS A 220 8.56 -21.65 -3.25
N LEU A 221 7.86 -21.65 -2.12
CA LEU A 221 7.33 -22.85 -1.46
C LEU A 221 6.29 -23.59 -2.32
N GLU A 222 5.44 -22.87 -3.07
CA GLU A 222 4.47 -23.45 -4.02
C GLU A 222 5.21 -24.16 -5.17
N LYS A 223 6.27 -23.52 -5.72
CA LYS A 223 7.12 -24.10 -6.77
C LYS A 223 7.86 -25.35 -6.30
N GLU A 224 8.31 -25.34 -5.04
CA GLU A 224 8.96 -26.47 -4.37
C GLU A 224 7.98 -27.56 -3.93
N LYS A 225 6.67 -27.36 -4.16
CA LYS A 225 5.59 -28.29 -3.79
C LYS A 225 5.52 -28.57 -2.28
N ILE A 226 6.04 -27.67 -1.44
CA ILE A 226 5.93 -27.73 0.02
C ILE A 226 4.55 -27.26 0.47
N ILE A 227 4.00 -26.27 -0.22
CA ILE A 227 2.66 -25.74 0.02
C ILE A 227 1.80 -25.86 -1.25
N GLU A 228 0.49 -25.74 -1.07
CA GLU A 228 -0.48 -25.56 -2.13
C GLU A 228 -1.32 -24.30 -1.87
N ARG A 229 -1.76 -23.68 -2.96
CA ARG A 229 -2.67 -22.54 -2.91
C ARG A 229 -4.07 -22.96 -3.32
N LYS A 230 -5.08 -22.50 -2.57
CA LYS A 230 -6.50 -22.74 -2.84
C LYS A 230 -7.22 -21.41 -3.01
N LEU A 231 -8.23 -21.40 -3.88
CA LEU A 231 -9.15 -20.29 -4.00
C LEU A 231 -10.31 -20.53 -3.04
N GLU A 232 -10.52 -19.58 -2.14
CA GLU A 232 -11.63 -19.58 -1.18
C GLU A 232 -12.42 -18.30 -1.30
N TYR A 233 -13.67 -18.34 -0.83
CA TYR A 233 -14.58 -17.21 -0.88
C TYR A 233 -14.83 -16.72 0.54
N VAL A 234 -14.64 -15.42 0.75
CA VAL A 234 -14.83 -14.77 2.05
C VAL A 234 -15.82 -13.62 1.93
N TRP A 235 -16.41 -13.23 3.06
CA TRP A 235 -17.21 -12.02 3.14
C TRP A 235 -16.28 -10.81 3.30
N GLU A 236 -16.25 -9.91 2.32
CA GLU A 236 -15.41 -8.71 2.36
C GLU A 236 -16.05 -7.59 1.54
N GLY A 237 -16.01 -6.35 2.05
CA GLY A 237 -16.57 -5.18 1.36
C GLY A 237 -18.07 -5.31 1.07
N GLY A 238 -18.82 -6.02 1.92
CA GLY A 238 -20.24 -6.31 1.71
C GLY A 238 -20.54 -7.42 0.68
N ILE A 239 -19.51 -8.03 0.08
CA ILE A 239 -19.64 -9.10 -0.91
C ILE A 239 -19.33 -10.45 -0.22
N LYS A 240 -20.29 -11.38 -0.23
CA LYS A 240 -20.18 -12.71 0.41
C LYS A 240 -19.20 -13.67 -0.25
N GLU A 241 -18.96 -13.49 -1.54
CA GLU A 241 -18.17 -14.41 -2.35
C GLU A 241 -16.95 -13.70 -2.93
N THR A 242 -16.25 -12.93 -2.10
CA THR A 242 -15.00 -12.30 -2.53
C THR A 242 -13.91 -13.36 -2.63
N PRO A 243 -13.33 -13.60 -3.81
CA PRO A 243 -12.28 -14.60 -3.98
C PRO A 243 -10.98 -14.17 -3.29
N ARG A 244 -10.42 -15.09 -2.49
CA ARG A 244 -9.14 -14.95 -1.81
C ARG A 244 -8.31 -16.20 -1.99
N TYR A 245 -7.02 -16.01 -2.21
CA TYR A 245 -6.08 -17.12 -2.21
C TYR A 245 -5.63 -17.41 -0.78
N LYS A 246 -5.77 -18.68 -0.38
CA LYS A 246 -5.18 -19.22 0.84
C LYS A 246 -4.11 -20.25 0.54
N PHE A 247 -3.20 -20.44 1.47
CA PHE A 247 -2.00 -21.25 1.36
C PHE A 247 -2.00 -22.31 2.45
N TYR A 248 -1.64 -23.54 2.08
CA TYR A 248 -1.68 -24.69 2.98
C TYR A 248 -0.44 -25.55 2.80
N ILE A 249 0.11 -26.07 3.90
CA ILE A 249 1.18 -27.07 3.83
C ILE A 249 0.63 -28.34 3.19
N ARG A 250 1.33 -28.85 2.18
CA ARG A 250 0.99 -30.12 1.55
C ARG A 250 1.22 -31.25 2.53
N LYS A 251 0.22 -32.10 2.67
CA LYS A 251 0.30 -33.35 3.43
C LYS A 251 1.01 -34.43 2.62
#